data_AF-A0A0H4X134-F1
#
_entry.id   AF-A0A0H4X134-F1
#
_cell.length_a   1.000
_cell.length_b   1.000
_cell.length_c   1.000
_cell.angle_alpha   90.00
_cell.angle_beta   90.00
_cell.angle_gamma   90.00
#
_symmetry.space_group_name_H-M   'P 1'
#
loop_
_entity.id
_entity.type
_entity.pdbx_description
1 polymer ?
#
loop_
_entity_poly.entity_id
_entity_poly.type
_entity_poly.pdbx_seq_one_letter_code
_entity_poly.pdbx_strand_id
1 'polypeptide(L)'
;MNLRPLALLLSLFLAGPGQAASGLESMRGRAQTARTETRSLRGQQQTLRDELNGLATRIEALKAQHRSRLTVGTELEAALRRSQDLSGQLTGLAQAVVAAEGESERAHLALHTALSDELARLRLAWDGTTERSQRAELLDAMRTLRAEREAVRAALPASRVPALDRASARGDDPEDLLAQADTLRDTEDKVRERLKALRGRITEVREERDLDRRMNDFLGEESMFDDQDRRLRMRLGSDQTIQVERSEPNPPAFQDSSDPPPSPNVGGRPNEGGNPGPDRPPFPMQSNRATDRRPHVETQRAQDLAAGSAQDLPAMEAEAARLESLARELEGRASKLERRAQEMGDP
;
A
#
# COMPACT_ATOMS: atom_id res chain seq x y z
N MET A 1 -29.83 70.89 -2.91
CA MET A 1 -29.12 70.08 -3.93
C MET A 1 -28.28 69.06 -3.19
N ASN A 2 -28.68 67.79 -3.22
CA ASN A 2 -28.21 66.74 -2.31
C ASN A 2 -26.95 66.04 -2.87
N LEU A 3 -25.76 66.43 -2.39
CA LEU A 3 -24.46 65.87 -2.77
C LEU A 3 -24.07 64.58 -2.00
N ARG A 4 -25.01 63.93 -1.31
CA ARG A 4 -24.72 62.76 -0.46
C ARG A 4 -24.60 61.39 -1.16
N PRO A 5 -25.14 61.10 -2.36
CA PRO A 5 -25.01 59.76 -2.95
C PRO A 5 -23.64 59.52 -3.62
N LEU A 6 -22.87 60.57 -3.89
CA LEU A 6 -21.60 60.46 -4.61
C LEU A 6 -20.42 60.01 -3.72
N ALA A 7 -20.52 60.22 -2.40
CA ALA A 7 -19.50 59.78 -1.44
C ALA A 7 -19.55 58.28 -1.11
N LEU A 8 -20.69 57.62 -1.31
CA LEU A 8 -20.88 56.19 -1.00
C LEU A 8 -20.47 55.27 -2.17
N LEU A 9 -20.44 55.82 -3.39
CA LEU A 9 -19.99 55.11 -4.60
C LEU A 9 -18.45 55.16 -4.76
N LEU A 10 -17.78 56.13 -4.12
CA LEU A 10 -16.33 56.25 -4.16
C LEU A 10 -15.62 55.33 -3.13
N SER A 11 -16.31 54.85 -2.11
CA SER A 11 -15.75 53.93 -1.11
C SER A 11 -15.74 52.46 -1.52
N LEU A 12 -16.37 52.09 -2.65
CA LEU A 12 -16.35 50.71 -3.16
C LEU A 12 -15.20 50.43 -4.14
N PHE A 13 -14.52 51.45 -4.67
CA PHE A 13 -13.42 51.27 -5.63
C PHE A 13 -12.01 51.33 -5.02
N LEU A 14 -11.91 51.49 -3.69
CA LEU A 14 -10.63 51.43 -2.94
C LEU A 14 -10.49 50.17 -2.06
N ALA A 15 -11.24 49.10 -2.37
CA ALA A 15 -10.93 47.77 -1.85
C ALA A 15 -9.70 47.22 -2.58
N GLY A 16 -8.52 47.69 -2.16
CA GLY A 16 -7.25 47.29 -2.73
C GLY A 16 -6.93 45.79 -2.55
N PRO A 17 -5.94 45.27 -3.28
CA PRO A 17 -5.52 43.86 -3.28
C PRO A 17 -4.93 43.33 -1.95
N GLY A 18 -4.89 44.15 -0.89
CA GLY A 18 -4.27 43.80 0.39
C GLY A 18 -5.03 42.76 1.24
N GLN A 19 -6.32 42.54 1.01
CA GLN A 19 -7.08 41.56 1.81
C GLN A 19 -6.83 40.11 1.40
N ALA A 20 -6.49 39.84 0.12
CA ALA A 20 -6.19 38.50 -0.37
C ALA A 20 -4.90 37.93 0.26
N ALA A 21 -3.89 38.79 0.47
CA ALA A 21 -2.65 38.42 1.14
C ALA A 21 -2.88 37.95 2.59
N SER A 22 -3.83 38.59 3.29
CA SER A 22 -4.14 38.24 4.69
C SER A 22 -4.81 36.86 4.83
N GLY A 23 -5.62 36.46 3.84
CA GLY A 23 -6.28 35.15 3.83
C GLY A 23 -5.30 34.02 3.58
N LEU A 24 -4.44 34.15 2.56
CA LEU A 24 -3.47 33.10 2.22
C LEU A 24 -2.45 32.87 3.35
N GLU A 25 -1.98 33.94 3.98
CA GLU A 25 -1.02 33.84 5.09
C GLU A 25 -1.64 33.15 6.32
N SER A 26 -2.91 33.43 6.61
CA SER A 26 -3.65 32.71 7.65
C SER A 26 -3.72 31.20 7.37
N MET A 27 -3.95 30.81 6.10
CA MET A 27 -3.98 29.40 5.70
C MET A 27 -2.60 28.74 5.80
N ARG A 28 -1.51 29.45 5.46
CA ARG A 28 -0.14 28.98 5.68
C ARG A 28 0.13 28.74 7.17
N GLY A 29 -0.20 29.72 8.01
CA GLY A 29 -0.04 29.63 9.46
C GLY A 29 -0.81 28.46 10.07
N ARG A 30 -2.06 28.25 9.65
CA ARG A 30 -2.88 27.10 10.09
C ARG A 30 -2.27 25.77 9.66
N ALA A 31 -1.88 25.65 8.39
CA ALA A 31 -1.25 24.45 7.85
C ALA A 31 0.10 24.13 8.54
N GLN A 32 0.87 25.15 8.92
CA GLN A 32 2.12 24.99 9.66
C GLN A 32 1.86 24.56 11.11
N THR A 33 0.92 25.22 11.79
CA THR A 33 0.55 24.90 13.18
C THR A 33 0.07 23.45 13.31
N ALA A 34 -0.81 23.01 12.41
CA ALA A 34 -1.32 21.64 12.41
C ALA A 34 -0.21 20.60 12.14
N ARG A 35 0.79 20.92 11.29
CA ARG A 35 1.98 20.05 11.12
C ARG A 35 2.82 19.96 12.39
N THR A 36 3.06 21.09 13.05
CA THR A 36 3.87 21.13 14.27
C THR A 36 3.20 20.38 15.41
N GLU A 37 1.88 20.48 15.53
CA GLU A 37 1.09 19.75 16.52
C GLU A 37 1.17 18.24 16.29
N THR A 38 0.94 17.78 15.06
CA THR A 38 1.08 16.35 14.71
C THR A 38 2.47 15.81 15.02
N ARG A 39 3.54 16.57 14.73
CA ARG A 39 4.92 16.18 15.07
C ARG A 39 5.15 16.11 16.57
N SER A 40 4.63 17.09 17.32
CA SER A 40 4.73 17.14 18.78
C SER A 40 4.05 15.92 19.42
N LEU A 41 2.82 15.61 19.01
CA LEU A 41 2.07 14.46 19.53
C LEU A 41 2.74 13.12 19.20
N ARG A 42 3.28 12.95 17.99
CA ARG A 42 4.06 11.74 17.64
C ARG A 42 5.34 11.64 18.47
N GLY A 43 6.00 12.76 18.77
CA GLY A 43 7.15 12.80 19.67
C GLY A 43 6.78 12.33 21.08
N GLN A 44 5.68 12.84 21.64
CA GLN A 44 5.15 12.39 22.94
C GLN A 44 4.80 10.90 22.92
N GLN A 45 4.25 10.40 21.80
CA GLN A 45 3.90 8.99 21.66
C GLN A 45 5.12 8.10 21.74
N GLN A 46 6.21 8.50 21.09
CA GLN A 46 7.46 7.76 21.12
C GLN A 46 8.05 7.75 22.54
N THR A 47 8.09 8.89 23.23
CA THR A 47 8.56 8.97 24.61
C THR A 47 7.78 8.05 25.55
N LEU A 48 6.44 8.04 25.48
CA LEU A 48 5.62 7.17 26.33
C LEU A 48 5.81 5.68 25.99
N ARG A 49 6.04 5.32 24.73
CA ARG A 49 6.38 3.94 24.33
C ARG A 49 7.72 3.51 24.92
N ASP A 50 8.72 4.39 24.89
CA ASP A 50 10.04 4.12 25.45
C ASP A 50 9.96 3.97 26.98
N GLU A 51 9.16 4.79 27.67
CA GLU A 51 8.88 4.64 29.10
C GLU A 51 8.18 3.32 29.42
N LEU A 52 7.19 2.90 28.63
CA LEU A 52 6.48 1.64 28.82
C LEU A 52 7.42 0.45 28.64
N ASN A 53 8.28 0.47 27.60
CA ASN A 53 9.32 -0.54 27.40
C ASN A 53 10.29 -0.60 28.59
N GLY A 54 10.70 0.56 29.11
CA GLY A 54 11.51 0.66 30.32
C GLY A 54 10.81 0.03 31.55
N LEU A 55 9.52 0.30 31.76
CA LEU A 55 8.76 -0.33 32.84
C LEU A 55 8.61 -1.84 32.67
N ALA A 56 8.40 -2.32 31.45
CA ALA A 56 8.31 -3.76 31.19
C ALA A 56 9.60 -4.49 31.61
N THR A 57 10.77 -3.95 31.25
CA THR A 57 12.06 -4.52 31.67
C THR A 57 12.24 -4.50 33.19
N ARG A 58 11.81 -3.42 33.86
CA ARG A 58 11.83 -3.31 35.33
C ARG A 58 10.90 -4.32 35.99
N ILE A 59 9.70 -4.50 35.47
CA ILE A 59 8.72 -5.47 35.98
C ILE A 59 9.29 -6.90 35.89
N GLU A 60 9.92 -7.26 34.78
CA GLU A 60 10.58 -8.56 34.64
C GLU A 60 11.74 -8.75 35.63
N ALA A 61 12.55 -7.71 35.85
CA ALA A 61 13.60 -7.74 36.88
C ALA A 61 13.03 -7.92 38.30
N LEU A 62 11.95 -7.22 38.62
CA LEU A 62 11.26 -7.34 39.92
C LEU A 62 10.63 -8.72 40.10
N LYS A 63 10.02 -9.30 39.05
CA LYS A 63 9.49 -10.68 39.07
C LYS A 63 10.60 -11.70 39.33
N ALA A 64 11.75 -11.55 38.68
CA ALA A 64 12.91 -12.42 38.88
C ALA A 64 13.45 -12.32 40.32
N GLN A 65 13.54 -11.11 40.87
CA GLN A 65 13.97 -10.88 42.25
C GLN A 65 12.94 -11.42 43.27
N HIS A 66 11.64 -11.29 43.00
CA HIS A 66 10.59 -11.74 43.91
C HIS A 66 10.57 -13.27 44.11
N ARG A 67 10.98 -14.05 43.09
CA ARG A 67 11.19 -15.50 43.24
C ARG A 67 12.27 -15.85 44.29
N SER A 68 13.15 -14.90 44.63
CA SER A 68 14.22 -15.07 45.62
C SER A 68 13.95 -14.40 46.98
N ARG A 69 12.99 -13.46 47.07
CA ARG A 69 12.66 -12.70 48.30
C ARG A 69 11.16 -12.46 48.43
N LEU A 70 10.60 -12.77 49.60
CA LEU A 70 9.16 -12.71 49.91
C LEU A 70 8.58 -11.30 50.13
N THR A 71 9.36 -10.22 50.10
CA THR A 71 8.91 -8.87 50.54
C THR A 71 8.72 -7.82 49.44
N VAL A 72 8.82 -8.17 48.15
CA VAL A 72 8.87 -7.21 47.01
C VAL A 72 7.49 -6.88 46.39
N GLY A 73 6.38 -7.28 47.02
CA GLY A 73 5.04 -7.19 46.42
C GLY A 73 4.59 -5.77 46.04
N THR A 74 4.88 -4.76 46.88
CA THR A 74 4.35 -3.40 46.70
C THR A 74 4.99 -2.63 45.54
N GLU A 75 6.28 -2.83 45.26
CA GLU A 75 6.95 -2.19 44.12
C GLU A 75 6.49 -2.75 42.78
N LEU A 76 6.21 -4.06 42.73
CA LEU A 76 5.67 -4.71 41.54
C LEU A 76 4.25 -4.19 41.25
N GLU A 77 3.40 -4.10 42.27
CA GLU A 77 2.04 -3.54 42.13
C GLU A 77 2.08 -2.08 41.65
N ALA A 78 2.97 -1.25 42.21
CA ALA A 78 3.14 0.13 41.77
C ALA A 78 3.63 0.22 40.31
N ALA A 79 4.56 -0.63 39.89
CA ALA A 79 5.05 -0.69 38.52
C ALA A 79 3.96 -1.15 37.53
N LEU A 80 3.17 -2.16 37.92
CA LEU A 80 2.03 -2.65 37.13
C LEU A 80 0.96 -1.56 36.97
N ARG A 81 0.60 -0.86 38.06
CA ARG A 81 -0.36 0.25 38.01
C ARG A 81 0.13 1.36 37.08
N ARG A 82 1.40 1.76 37.20
CA ARG A 82 1.99 2.77 36.30
C ARG A 82 2.00 2.31 34.83
N SER A 83 2.24 1.02 34.57
CA SER A 83 2.16 0.45 33.21
C SER A 83 0.74 0.52 32.65
N GLN A 84 -0.28 0.27 33.47
CA GLN A 84 -1.69 0.40 33.07
C GLN A 84 -2.04 1.86 32.77
N ASP A 85 -1.61 2.79 33.64
CA ASP A 85 -1.83 4.22 33.45
C ASP A 85 -1.18 4.73 32.15
N LEU A 86 0.08 4.35 31.88
CA LEU A 86 0.77 4.68 30.62
C LEU A 86 0.08 4.09 29.39
N SER A 87 -0.47 2.87 29.49
CA SER A 87 -1.21 2.25 28.40
C SER A 87 -2.50 3.02 28.09
N GLY A 88 -3.19 3.52 29.13
CA GLY A 88 -4.34 4.40 28.99
C GLY A 88 -3.96 5.73 28.30
N GLN A 89 -2.86 6.36 28.74
CA GLN A 89 -2.35 7.59 28.13
C GLN A 89 -1.96 7.40 26.66
N LEU A 90 -1.30 6.29 26.32
CA LEU A 90 -0.94 5.95 24.93
C LEU A 90 -2.17 5.79 24.05
N THR A 91 -3.26 5.23 24.58
CA THR A 91 -4.52 5.08 23.84
C THR A 91 -5.15 6.45 23.55
N GLY A 92 -5.23 7.32 24.56
CA GLY A 92 -5.73 8.69 24.38
C GLY A 92 -4.87 9.51 23.43
N LEU A 93 -3.54 9.39 23.53
CA LEU A 93 -2.61 10.07 22.65
C LEU A 93 -2.71 9.54 21.20
N ALA A 94 -2.91 8.24 21.00
CA ALA A 94 -3.12 7.68 19.66
C ALA A 94 -4.37 8.28 18.99
N GLN A 95 -5.47 8.46 19.74
CA GLN A 95 -6.66 9.15 19.24
C GLN A 95 -6.38 10.61 18.91
N ALA A 96 -5.62 11.32 19.76
CA ALA A 96 -5.21 12.70 19.51
C ALA A 96 -4.34 12.84 18.25
N VAL A 97 -3.40 11.91 18.03
CA VAL A 97 -2.56 11.87 16.81
C VAL A 97 -3.43 11.71 15.57
N VAL A 98 -4.39 10.78 15.57
CA VAL A 98 -5.30 10.60 14.42
C VAL A 98 -6.14 11.85 14.16
N ALA A 99 -6.64 12.51 15.22
CA ALA A 99 -7.39 13.76 15.08
C ALA A 99 -6.53 14.90 14.51
N ALA A 100 -5.30 15.06 15.01
CA ALA A 100 -4.36 16.07 14.56
C ALA A 100 -3.87 15.82 13.12
N GLU A 101 -3.67 14.56 12.73
CA GLU A 101 -3.37 14.18 11.34
C GLU A 101 -4.53 14.57 10.41
N GLY A 102 -5.76 14.27 10.80
CA GLY A 102 -6.94 14.68 10.03
C GLY A 102 -7.11 16.20 9.92
N GLU A 103 -6.80 16.97 10.97
CA GLU A 103 -6.80 18.45 10.92
C GLU A 103 -5.67 18.97 10.02
N SER A 104 -4.47 18.41 10.14
CA SER A 104 -3.32 18.73 9.31
C SER A 104 -3.64 18.52 7.83
N GLU A 105 -4.22 17.38 7.48
CA GLU A 105 -4.66 17.09 6.11
C GLU A 105 -5.70 18.10 5.61
N ARG A 106 -6.72 18.39 6.42
CA ARG A 106 -7.75 19.38 6.08
C ARG A 106 -7.15 20.78 5.87
N ALA A 107 -6.19 21.18 6.71
CA ALA A 107 -5.49 22.45 6.57
C ALA A 107 -4.61 22.50 5.30
N HIS A 108 -3.92 21.41 4.93
CA HIS A 108 -3.15 21.38 3.67
C HIS A 108 -4.02 21.40 2.43
N LEU A 109 -5.16 20.70 2.43
CA LEU A 109 -6.11 20.75 1.33
C LEU A 109 -6.66 22.18 1.17
N ALA A 110 -7.03 22.83 2.27
CA ALA A 110 -7.55 24.19 2.24
C ALA A 110 -6.48 25.22 1.82
N LEU A 111 -5.21 25.02 2.19
CA LEU A 111 -4.09 25.81 1.68
C LEU A 111 -3.89 25.59 0.18
N HIS A 112 -3.96 24.34 -0.29
CA HIS A 112 -3.83 24.01 -1.71
C HIS A 112 -4.93 24.66 -2.57
N THR A 113 -6.18 24.66 -2.10
CA THR A 113 -7.27 25.37 -2.79
C THR A 113 -7.03 26.87 -2.80
N ALA A 114 -6.65 27.48 -1.67
CA ALA A 114 -6.36 28.90 -1.59
C ALA A 114 -5.21 29.33 -2.52
N LEU A 115 -4.15 28.53 -2.63
CA LEU A 115 -3.04 28.76 -3.57
C LEU A 115 -3.51 28.67 -5.04
N SER A 116 -4.43 27.76 -5.34
CA SER A 116 -5.00 27.61 -6.68
C SER A 116 -5.88 28.80 -7.06
N ASP A 117 -6.69 29.29 -6.12
CA ASP A 117 -7.52 30.48 -6.31
C ASP A 117 -6.66 31.74 -6.49
N GLU A 118 -5.57 31.88 -5.72
CA GLU A 118 -4.62 33.00 -5.88
C GLU A 118 -3.93 32.95 -7.25
N LEU A 119 -3.53 31.76 -7.73
CA LEU A 119 -2.97 31.61 -9.08
C LEU A 119 -3.97 32.01 -10.17
N ALA A 120 -5.26 31.67 -10.01
CA ALA A 120 -6.30 32.09 -10.93
C ALA A 120 -6.49 33.63 -10.91
N ARG A 121 -6.48 34.24 -9.72
CA ARG A 121 -6.52 35.71 -9.57
C ARG A 121 -5.33 36.40 -10.25
N LEU A 122 -4.11 35.92 -10.03
CA LEU A 122 -2.91 36.49 -10.65
C LEU A 122 -2.91 36.35 -12.17
N ARG A 123 -3.46 35.23 -12.70
CA ARG A 123 -3.63 35.05 -14.14
C ARG A 123 -4.57 36.11 -14.74
N LEU A 124 -5.73 36.32 -14.12
CA LEU A 124 -6.66 37.38 -14.54
C LEU A 124 -6.04 38.77 -14.46
N ALA A 125 -5.24 39.05 -13.41
CA ALA A 125 -4.53 40.31 -13.27
C ALA A 125 -3.47 40.49 -14.38
N TRP A 126 -2.75 39.42 -14.72
CA TRP A 126 -1.75 39.43 -15.80
C TRP A 126 -2.38 39.68 -17.17
N ASP A 127 -3.53 39.05 -17.46
CA ASP A 127 -4.28 39.27 -18.70
C ASP A 127 -4.73 40.73 -18.86
N GLY A 128 -5.08 41.39 -17.75
CA GLY A 128 -5.47 42.81 -17.74
C GLY A 128 -4.32 43.82 -17.72
N THR A 129 -3.07 43.37 -17.50
CA THR A 129 -1.91 44.26 -17.34
C THR A 129 -1.19 44.50 -18.66
N THR A 130 -1.06 45.76 -19.07
CA THR A 130 -0.34 46.15 -20.31
C THR A 130 1.12 46.52 -20.07
N GLU A 131 1.49 46.90 -18.84
CA GLU A 131 2.86 47.32 -18.51
C GLU A 131 3.81 46.11 -18.38
N ARG A 132 4.97 46.16 -19.06
CA ARG A 132 5.92 45.04 -19.13
C ARG A 132 6.58 44.70 -17.79
N SER A 133 6.93 45.71 -16.98
CA SER A 133 7.52 45.56 -15.64
C SER A 133 6.55 44.82 -14.70
N GLN A 134 5.31 45.30 -14.61
CA GLN A 134 4.26 44.70 -13.79
C GLN A 134 3.93 43.26 -14.24
N ARG A 135 3.93 42.99 -15.55
CA ARG A 135 3.78 41.61 -16.07
C ARG A 135 4.90 40.68 -15.62
N ALA A 136 6.15 41.17 -15.56
CA ALA A 136 7.28 40.38 -15.09
C ALA A 136 7.14 40.04 -13.60
N GLU A 137 6.76 41.01 -12.77
CA GLU A 137 6.51 40.80 -11.33
C GLU A 137 5.38 39.77 -11.08
N LEU A 138 4.28 39.87 -11.83
CA LEU A 138 3.18 38.91 -11.75
C LEU A 138 3.62 37.49 -12.16
N LEU A 139 4.45 37.35 -13.19
CA LEU A 139 4.97 36.05 -13.60
C LEU A 139 5.86 35.41 -12.52
N ASP A 140 6.71 36.20 -11.87
CA ASP A 140 7.56 35.70 -10.79
C ASP A 140 6.75 35.33 -9.54
N ALA A 141 5.70 36.09 -9.21
CA ALA A 141 4.75 35.73 -8.18
C ALA A 141 4.03 34.41 -8.49
N MET A 142 3.57 34.22 -9.73
CA MET A 142 2.93 32.99 -10.18
C MET A 142 3.89 31.79 -10.14
N ARG A 143 5.16 31.95 -10.51
CA ARG A 143 6.19 30.89 -10.41
C ARG A 143 6.38 30.47 -8.95
N THR A 144 6.51 31.45 -8.05
CA THR A 144 6.67 31.21 -6.61
C THR A 144 5.48 30.44 -6.03
N LEU A 145 4.25 30.87 -6.33
CA LEU A 145 3.03 30.20 -5.85
C LEU A 145 2.84 28.80 -6.45
N ARG A 146 3.24 28.58 -7.71
CA ARG A 146 3.23 27.23 -8.32
C ARG A 146 4.18 26.29 -7.58
N ALA A 147 5.39 26.75 -7.27
CA ALA A 147 6.37 25.96 -6.52
C ALA A 147 5.84 25.65 -5.10
N GLU A 148 5.24 26.63 -4.43
CA GLU A 148 4.61 26.42 -3.12
C GLU A 148 3.46 25.40 -3.19
N ARG A 149 2.58 25.53 -4.19
CA ARG A 149 1.46 24.59 -4.39
C ARG A 149 1.96 23.17 -4.64
N GLU A 150 3.00 23.00 -5.45
CA GLU A 150 3.57 21.67 -5.71
C GLU A 150 4.24 21.08 -4.47
N ALA A 151 4.90 21.91 -3.64
CA ALA A 151 5.43 21.48 -2.35
C ALA A 151 4.32 21.05 -1.37
N VAL A 152 3.19 21.79 -1.32
CA VAL A 152 2.02 21.41 -0.51
C VAL A 152 1.41 20.10 -1.03
N ARG A 153 1.33 19.94 -2.35
CA ARG A 153 0.83 18.72 -3.00
C ARG A 153 1.72 17.51 -2.71
N ALA A 154 3.03 17.66 -2.79
CA ALA A 154 3.98 16.58 -2.49
C ALA A 154 3.91 16.11 -1.03
N ALA A 155 3.46 16.97 -0.12
CA ALA A 155 3.27 16.64 1.29
C ALA A 155 1.92 15.95 1.60
N LEU A 156 0.96 15.94 0.66
CA LEU A 156 -0.33 15.26 0.80
C LEU A 156 -0.21 13.79 0.39
N PRO A 157 -0.93 12.86 1.06
CA PRO A 157 -0.95 11.46 0.64
C PRO A 157 -1.57 11.32 -0.77
N ALA A 158 -1.00 10.42 -1.58
CA ALA A 158 -1.36 10.25 -3.00
C ALA A 158 -2.87 9.98 -3.25
N SER A 159 -3.57 9.40 -2.27
CA SER A 159 -5.02 9.13 -2.33
C SER A 159 -5.90 10.38 -2.16
N ARG A 160 -5.33 11.49 -1.66
CA ARG A 160 -6.07 12.73 -1.32
C ARG A 160 -5.63 13.93 -2.14
N VAL A 161 -4.63 13.77 -3.01
CA VAL A 161 -4.26 14.81 -3.98
C VAL A 161 -5.45 15.02 -4.92
N PRO A 162 -6.12 16.19 -4.91
CA PRO A 162 -7.11 16.49 -5.93
C PRO A 162 -6.42 16.35 -7.27
N ALA A 163 -6.96 15.52 -8.15
CA ALA A 163 -6.45 15.40 -9.51
C ALA A 163 -6.66 16.77 -10.17
N LEU A 164 -5.65 17.63 -10.09
CA LEU A 164 -5.59 18.80 -10.94
C LEU A 164 -5.74 18.27 -12.35
N ASP A 165 -6.72 18.80 -13.07
CA ASP A 165 -6.79 18.69 -14.53
C ASP A 165 -5.40 19.06 -15.05
N ARG A 166 -4.62 18.03 -15.37
CA ARG A 166 -3.26 18.19 -15.92
C ARG A 166 -3.30 18.98 -17.24
N ALA A 167 -4.50 19.18 -17.79
CA ALA A 167 -4.82 19.99 -18.94
C ALA A 167 -4.65 21.52 -18.74
N SER A 168 -4.67 22.05 -17.51
CA SER A 168 -4.65 23.52 -17.27
C SER A 168 -3.34 24.05 -16.66
N ALA A 169 -2.39 23.17 -16.31
CA ALA A 169 -1.15 23.53 -15.61
C ALA A 169 0.10 23.59 -16.51
N ARG A 170 -0.03 23.38 -17.82
CA ARG A 170 1.08 23.32 -18.78
C ARG A 170 0.93 24.43 -19.80
N GLY A 171 2.00 25.19 -20.00
CA GLY A 171 1.99 26.50 -20.68
C GLY A 171 1.27 26.46 -22.02
N ASP A 172 0.55 27.55 -22.31
CA ASP A 172 0.00 27.85 -23.64
C ASP A 172 1.12 28.27 -24.62
N ASP A 173 2.35 27.79 -24.41
CA ASP A 173 3.50 28.00 -25.29
C ASP A 173 3.54 26.84 -26.30
N PRO A 174 3.55 27.10 -27.62
CA PRO A 174 3.61 26.03 -28.62
C PRO A 174 4.81 25.10 -28.43
N GLU A 175 5.95 25.60 -27.96
CA GLU A 175 7.15 24.77 -27.74
C GLU A 175 6.94 23.77 -26.59
N ASP A 176 6.31 24.22 -25.50
CA ASP A 176 5.95 23.36 -24.37
C ASP A 176 4.93 22.29 -24.76
N LEU A 177 3.97 22.59 -25.66
CA LEU A 177 3.00 21.61 -26.13
C LEU A 177 3.63 20.54 -27.02
N LEU A 178 4.60 20.91 -27.87
CA LEU A 178 5.35 19.97 -28.70
C LEU A 178 6.23 19.05 -27.85
N ALA A 179 6.99 19.60 -26.89
CA ALA A 179 7.79 18.80 -25.98
C ALA A 179 6.93 17.78 -25.20
N GLN A 180 5.68 18.16 -24.87
CA GLN A 180 4.74 17.24 -24.24
C GLN A 180 4.23 16.16 -25.20
N ALA A 181 3.92 16.51 -26.44
CA ALA A 181 3.52 15.53 -27.44
C ALA A 181 4.63 14.48 -27.66
N ASP A 182 5.89 14.90 -27.70
CA ASP A 182 7.05 13.99 -27.79
C ASP A 182 7.15 13.09 -26.58
N THR A 183 7.01 13.62 -25.35
CA THR A 183 7.01 12.74 -24.16
C THR A 183 5.85 11.74 -24.16
N LEU A 184 4.70 12.10 -24.72
CA LEU A 184 3.58 11.17 -24.86
C LEU A 184 3.88 10.08 -25.90
N ARG A 185 4.51 10.42 -27.04
CA ARG A 185 4.97 9.44 -28.03
C ARG A 185 5.99 8.47 -27.45
N ASP A 186 6.97 8.96 -26.68
CA ASP A 186 7.93 8.08 -25.99
C ASP A 186 7.25 7.09 -25.04
N THR A 187 6.20 7.54 -24.33
CA THR A 187 5.43 6.64 -23.45
C THR A 187 4.55 5.68 -24.23
N GLU A 188 4.00 6.11 -25.37
CA GLU A 188 3.22 5.28 -26.28
C GLU A 188 4.09 4.16 -26.86
N ASP A 189 5.29 4.47 -27.34
CA ASP A 189 6.23 3.50 -27.90
C ASP A 189 6.64 2.45 -26.86
N LYS A 190 6.88 2.86 -25.61
CA LYS A 190 7.12 1.92 -24.50
C LYS A 190 5.92 1.02 -24.22
N VAL A 191 4.69 1.55 -24.29
CA VAL A 191 3.47 0.74 -24.13
C VAL A 191 3.31 -0.23 -25.29
N ARG A 192 3.59 0.18 -26.53
CA ARG A 192 3.56 -0.67 -27.72
C ARG A 192 4.60 -1.79 -27.64
N GLU A 193 5.80 -1.49 -27.15
CA GLU A 193 6.85 -2.49 -26.93
C GLU A 193 6.43 -3.53 -25.89
N ARG A 194 5.89 -3.08 -24.74
CA ARG A 194 5.34 -3.98 -23.71
C ARG A 194 4.20 -4.83 -24.25
N LEU A 195 3.30 -4.24 -25.03
CA LEU A 195 2.19 -4.96 -25.66
C LEU A 195 2.69 -5.99 -26.67
N LYS A 196 3.74 -5.69 -27.44
CA LYS A 196 4.39 -6.66 -28.33
C LYS A 196 4.99 -7.83 -27.55
N ALA A 197 5.71 -7.55 -26.46
CA ALA A 197 6.27 -8.59 -25.59
C ALA A 197 5.17 -9.47 -24.95
N LEU A 198 4.09 -8.84 -24.46
CA LEU A 198 2.96 -9.56 -23.87
C LEU A 198 2.22 -10.43 -24.89
N ARG A 199 2.02 -9.94 -26.12
CA ARG A 199 1.44 -10.74 -27.22
C ARG A 199 2.32 -11.94 -27.58
N GLY A 200 3.64 -11.78 -27.60
CA GLY A 200 4.58 -12.89 -27.79
C GLY A 200 4.47 -13.95 -26.70
N ARG A 201 4.31 -13.54 -25.43
CA ARG A 201 4.11 -14.47 -24.32
C ARG A 201 2.75 -15.19 -24.41
N ILE A 202 1.69 -14.50 -24.82
CA ILE A 202 0.37 -15.11 -25.06
C ILE A 202 0.47 -16.20 -26.14
N THR A 203 1.20 -15.95 -27.23
CA THR A 203 1.39 -16.95 -28.28
C THR A 203 2.17 -18.16 -27.78
N GLU A 204 3.25 -17.94 -27.03
CA GLU A 204 4.06 -19.01 -26.43
C GLU A 204 3.22 -19.90 -25.49
N VAL A 205 2.44 -19.29 -24.59
CA VAL A 205 1.57 -20.03 -23.66
C VAL A 205 0.44 -20.78 -24.38
N ARG A 206 -0.05 -20.25 -25.52
CA ARG A 206 -1.02 -20.97 -26.35
C ARG A 206 -0.39 -22.17 -27.05
N GLU A 207 0.83 -22.03 -27.54
CA GLU A 207 1.60 -23.13 -28.16
C GLU A 207 1.94 -24.21 -27.14
N GLU A 208 2.36 -23.84 -25.93
CA GLU A 208 2.62 -24.77 -24.81
C GLU A 208 1.35 -25.55 -24.45
N ARG A 209 0.20 -24.87 -24.31
CA ARG A 209 -1.08 -25.55 -24.05
C ARG A 209 -1.54 -26.46 -25.18
N ASP A 210 -1.23 -26.12 -26.43
CA ASP A 210 -1.54 -26.98 -27.57
C ASP A 210 -0.62 -28.22 -27.59
N LEU A 211 0.66 -28.05 -27.27
CA LEU A 211 1.61 -29.14 -27.11
C LEU A 211 1.19 -30.09 -25.97
N ASP A 212 0.80 -29.56 -24.81
CA ASP A 212 0.32 -30.34 -23.67
C ASP A 212 -0.94 -31.15 -24.00
N ARG A 213 -1.87 -30.57 -24.78
CA ARG A 213 -3.05 -31.30 -25.27
C ARG A 213 -2.63 -32.45 -26.17
N ARG A 214 -1.78 -32.19 -27.17
CA ARG A 214 -1.29 -33.25 -28.08
C ARG A 214 -0.51 -34.34 -27.35
N MET A 215 0.27 -33.98 -26.33
CA MET A 215 1.00 -34.94 -25.50
C MET A 215 0.06 -35.78 -24.64
N ASN A 216 -0.97 -35.17 -24.04
CA ASN A 216 -2.00 -35.91 -23.29
C ASN A 216 -2.84 -36.81 -24.21
N ASP A 217 -3.16 -36.36 -25.42
CA ASP A 217 -3.85 -37.18 -26.42
C ASP A 217 -2.97 -38.39 -26.81
N PHE A 218 -1.67 -38.18 -27.05
CA PHE A 218 -0.73 -39.26 -27.35
C PHE A 218 -0.60 -40.26 -26.20
N LEU A 219 -0.46 -39.81 -24.95
CA LEU A 219 -0.42 -40.67 -23.76
C LEU A 219 -1.76 -41.42 -23.54
N GLY A 220 -2.88 -40.78 -23.86
CA GLY A 220 -4.21 -41.40 -23.83
C GLY A 220 -4.36 -42.49 -24.88
N GLU A 221 -3.82 -42.30 -26.08
CA GLU A 221 -3.78 -43.31 -27.15
C GLU A 221 -2.85 -44.48 -26.80
N GLU A 222 -1.66 -44.23 -26.22
CA GLU A 222 -0.73 -45.27 -25.76
C GLU A 222 -1.33 -46.13 -24.63
N SER A 223 -2.09 -45.52 -23.72
CA SER A 223 -2.87 -46.25 -22.70
C SER A 223 -3.85 -47.26 -23.30
N MET A 224 -4.35 -47.06 -24.52
CA MET A 224 -5.24 -48.02 -25.19
C MET A 224 -4.49 -49.24 -25.73
N PHE A 225 -3.18 -49.15 -25.96
CA PHE A 225 -2.34 -50.28 -26.35
C PHE A 225 -1.93 -51.13 -25.13
N ASP A 226 -1.64 -50.49 -23.99
CA ASP A 226 -1.31 -51.19 -22.74
C ASP A 226 -2.49 -51.99 -22.16
N ASP A 227 -3.73 -51.49 -22.31
CA ASP A 227 -4.93 -52.22 -21.87
C ASP A 227 -5.21 -53.47 -22.70
N GLN A 228 -4.79 -53.52 -23.97
CA GLN A 228 -4.85 -54.75 -24.78
C GLN A 228 -3.80 -55.77 -24.31
N ASP A 229 -2.61 -55.32 -23.93
CA ASP A 229 -1.53 -56.20 -23.47
C ASP A 229 -1.80 -56.76 -22.05
N ARG A 230 -2.43 -55.96 -21.17
CA ARG A 230 -2.96 -56.45 -19.89
C ARG A 230 -4.03 -57.51 -20.06
N ARG A 231 -4.93 -57.38 -21.04
CA ARG A 231 -5.95 -58.40 -21.33
C ARG A 231 -5.34 -59.71 -21.86
N LEU A 232 -4.23 -59.65 -22.59
CA LEU A 232 -3.49 -60.83 -23.03
C LEU A 232 -2.73 -61.51 -21.88
N ARG A 233 -2.14 -60.76 -20.94
CA ARG A 233 -1.48 -61.33 -19.74
C ARG A 233 -2.45 -61.89 -18.70
N MET A 234 -3.65 -61.31 -18.52
CA MET A 234 -4.62 -61.81 -17.53
C MET A 234 -5.28 -63.16 -17.89
N ARG A 235 -5.14 -63.66 -19.13
CA ARG A 235 -5.57 -65.03 -19.47
C ARG A 235 -4.51 -66.11 -19.19
N LEU A 236 -3.31 -65.73 -18.77
CA LEU A 236 -2.22 -66.67 -18.49
C LEU A 236 -1.82 -66.60 -17.00
N GLY A 237 -2.78 -66.68 -16.09
CA GLY A 237 -2.52 -66.62 -14.65
C GLY A 237 -3.78 -66.57 -13.79
N SER A 238 -4.68 -67.53 -13.94
CA SER A 238 -5.82 -67.70 -13.03
C SER A 238 -5.69 -69.01 -12.27
N ASP A 239 -4.89 -69.00 -11.21
CA ASP A 239 -4.97 -69.98 -10.13
C ASP A 239 -4.51 -69.33 -8.82
N GLN A 240 -5.30 -68.40 -8.27
CA GLN A 240 -5.39 -68.16 -6.82
C GLN A 240 -6.55 -67.24 -6.45
N THR A 241 -7.17 -67.57 -5.33
CA THR A 241 -8.49 -67.20 -4.82
C THR A 241 -8.62 -65.74 -4.38
N ILE A 242 -9.70 -65.09 -4.83
CA ILE A 242 -10.17 -63.76 -4.41
C ILE A 242 -11.10 -63.91 -3.19
N GLN A 243 -10.85 -63.18 -2.10
CA GLN A 243 -11.81 -62.98 -1.00
C GLN A 243 -12.44 -61.58 -1.11
N VAL A 244 -13.78 -61.55 -1.08
CA VAL A 244 -14.62 -60.34 -1.15
C VAL A 244 -15.28 -60.16 0.21
N GLU A 245 -15.03 -59.04 0.88
CA GLU A 245 -15.67 -58.67 2.15
C GLU A 245 -16.89 -57.76 1.89
N ARG A 246 -18.00 -58.10 2.53
CA ARG A 246 -19.37 -57.65 2.25
C ARG A 246 -19.73 -56.47 3.16
N SER A 247 -19.99 -55.29 2.60
CA SER A 247 -20.53 -54.14 3.35
C SER A 247 -22.06 -54.17 3.35
N GLU A 248 -22.70 -54.13 4.53
CA GLU A 248 -24.14 -53.94 4.69
C GLU A 248 -24.50 -52.47 5.01
N PRO A 249 -25.67 -51.96 4.57
CA PRO A 249 -26.13 -50.59 4.78
C PRO A 249 -27.16 -50.46 5.91
N ASN A 250 -27.16 -49.36 6.67
CA ASN A 250 -28.31 -48.99 7.53
C ASN A 250 -28.53 -47.44 7.58
N PRO A 251 -29.78 -46.97 7.76
CA PRO A 251 -30.28 -45.65 7.31
C PRO A 251 -30.32 -44.57 8.42
N PRO A 252 -30.76 -43.32 8.13
CA PRO A 252 -30.60 -42.18 9.04
C PRO A 252 -31.82 -41.95 9.95
N ALA A 253 -31.59 -41.43 11.16
CA ALA A 253 -32.61 -40.88 12.05
C ALA A 253 -32.15 -39.53 12.65
N PHE A 254 -33.07 -38.57 12.65
CA PHE A 254 -32.95 -37.17 13.06
C PHE A 254 -33.14 -36.96 14.57
N GLN A 255 -32.64 -35.80 15.06
CA GLN A 255 -33.12 -34.99 16.22
C GLN A 255 -32.88 -35.59 17.63
N ASP A 256 -32.59 -34.87 18.72
CA ASP A 256 -32.53 -33.44 19.11
C ASP A 256 -31.88 -33.41 20.52
N SER A 257 -31.49 -32.22 21.01
CA SER A 257 -31.36 -31.83 22.43
C SER A 257 -30.05 -32.09 23.22
N SER A 258 -29.37 -30.98 23.53
CA SER A 258 -28.88 -30.52 24.87
C SER A 258 -27.86 -31.32 25.72
N ASP A 259 -26.81 -30.58 26.14
CA ASP A 259 -25.71 -30.86 27.10
C ASP A 259 -25.99 -31.82 28.28
N PRO A 260 -24.95 -32.54 28.78
CA PRO A 260 -24.34 -32.20 30.08
C PRO A 260 -22.79 -32.46 30.20
N PRO A 261 -22.16 -32.11 31.37
CA PRO A 261 -20.72 -31.80 31.50
C PRO A 261 -19.85 -32.91 32.19
N PRO A 262 -18.72 -32.59 32.86
CA PRO A 262 -17.36 -33.08 32.57
C PRO A 262 -16.96 -34.40 33.26
N SER A 263 -15.94 -35.06 32.71
CA SER A 263 -15.32 -36.27 33.28
C SER A 263 -14.47 -35.98 34.54
N PRO A 264 -14.54 -36.83 35.59
CA PRO A 264 -13.57 -36.83 36.68
C PRO A 264 -12.42 -37.79 36.33
N ASN A 265 -11.16 -37.37 36.49
CA ASN A 265 -10.04 -38.30 36.47
C ASN A 265 -9.39 -38.34 37.87
N VAL A 266 -9.56 -39.50 38.51
CA VAL A 266 -9.10 -39.84 39.86
C VAL A 266 -8.17 -41.04 39.75
N GLY A 267 -6.98 -40.94 40.35
CA GLY A 267 -6.10 -42.05 40.72
C GLY A 267 -5.05 -42.43 39.66
N GLY A 268 -3.77 -42.66 39.95
CA GLY A 268 -3.06 -42.73 41.22
C GLY A 268 -1.56 -42.99 40.98
N ARG A 269 -0.75 -42.35 41.82
CA ARG A 269 0.59 -42.65 42.43
C ARG A 269 1.27 -44.03 42.17
N PRO A 270 2.53 -44.27 42.61
CA PRO A 270 3.65 -43.36 42.93
C PRO A 270 5.02 -43.86 42.38
N ASN A 271 6.05 -43.00 42.38
CA ASN A 271 7.40 -43.50 42.72
C ASN A 271 8.23 -42.40 43.40
N GLU A 272 8.61 -42.67 44.65
CA GLU A 272 9.48 -41.86 45.50
C GLU A 272 10.89 -42.45 45.49
N GLY A 273 11.89 -41.57 45.50
CA GLY A 273 13.07 -41.76 46.34
C GLY A 273 14.43 -41.83 45.63
N GLY A 274 15.31 -40.86 45.93
CA GLY A 274 16.72 -41.22 46.14
C GLY A 274 17.86 -40.33 45.64
N ASN A 275 17.87 -39.02 45.95
CA ASN A 275 19.00 -38.24 46.54
C ASN A 275 20.43 -38.20 45.86
N PRO A 276 21.47 -37.47 46.35
CA PRO A 276 22.05 -36.33 45.59
C PRO A 276 23.60 -36.25 45.43
N GLY A 277 24.06 -35.52 44.40
CA GLY A 277 25.31 -34.70 44.30
C GLY A 277 26.69 -35.40 44.20
N PRO A 278 27.82 -34.67 43.98
CA PRO A 278 28.03 -33.37 43.32
C PRO A 278 29.19 -33.38 42.26
N ASP A 279 29.49 -32.21 41.68
CA ASP A 279 30.75 -31.79 41.01
C ASP A 279 31.09 -32.26 39.57
N ARG A 280 30.99 -31.30 38.63
CA ARG A 280 32.11 -30.64 37.87
C ARG A 280 31.83 -30.44 36.36
N PRO A 281 31.90 -29.20 35.82
CA PRO A 281 32.02 -28.89 34.38
C PRO A 281 33.53 -28.86 33.98
N PRO A 282 33.97 -28.56 32.74
CA PRO A 282 33.25 -28.09 31.55
C PRO A 282 33.60 -28.90 30.28
N PHE A 283 32.89 -28.70 29.16
CA PHE A 283 33.46 -28.51 27.80
C PHE A 283 32.32 -28.25 26.80
N PRO A 284 32.36 -27.15 26.03
CA PRO A 284 31.37 -26.88 25.00
C PRO A 284 31.71 -27.71 23.76
N MET A 285 30.91 -28.74 23.46
CA MET A 285 30.92 -29.30 22.11
C MET A 285 30.22 -28.31 21.18
N GLN A 286 31.03 -27.44 20.59
CA GLN A 286 30.70 -26.70 19.39
C GLN A 286 30.44 -27.74 18.29
N SER A 287 29.17 -28.05 18.02
CA SER A 287 28.82 -28.65 16.75
C SER A 287 29.12 -27.59 15.69
N ASN A 288 30.20 -27.79 14.95
CA ASN A 288 30.49 -27.08 13.72
C ASN A 288 29.42 -27.46 12.69
N ARG A 289 28.22 -26.89 12.86
CA ARG A 289 27.20 -26.87 11.83
C ARG A 289 27.69 -25.85 10.82
N ALA A 290 28.28 -26.34 9.74
CA ALA A 290 28.64 -25.55 8.58
C ALA A 290 27.42 -24.74 8.17
N THR A 291 27.43 -23.44 8.46
CA THR A 291 26.43 -22.51 7.98
C THR A 291 26.76 -22.29 6.52
N ASP A 292 26.02 -22.98 5.65
CA ASP A 292 26.10 -22.79 4.21
C ASP A 292 25.76 -21.33 3.90
N ARG A 293 26.81 -20.53 3.65
CA ARG A 293 26.74 -19.14 3.19
C ARG A 293 26.73 -19.07 1.67
N ARG A 294 26.03 -19.98 0.99
CA ARG A 294 25.60 -19.73 -0.37
C ARG A 294 24.48 -18.70 -0.34
N PRO A 295 24.51 -17.67 -1.20
CA PRO A 295 23.40 -16.73 -1.31
C PRO A 295 22.13 -17.54 -1.59
N HIS A 296 21.12 -17.40 -0.73
CA HIS A 296 19.79 -17.93 -0.95
C HIS A 296 19.20 -17.23 -2.18
N VAL A 297 19.53 -17.77 -3.34
CA VAL A 297 19.00 -17.39 -4.64
C VAL A 297 18.27 -18.64 -5.12
N GLU A 298 16.96 -18.49 -5.32
CA GLU A 298 16.07 -19.38 -6.09
C GLU A 298 15.49 -20.67 -5.47
N THR A 299 15.16 -20.70 -4.18
CA THR A 299 14.12 -21.65 -3.72
C THR A 299 12.70 -21.10 -3.88
N GLN A 300 12.52 -19.77 -3.82
CA GLN A 300 11.22 -19.14 -4.12
C GLN A 300 10.88 -19.20 -5.62
N ARG A 301 11.84 -18.97 -6.52
CA ARG A 301 11.61 -19.08 -7.98
C ARG A 301 11.25 -20.52 -8.42
N ALA A 302 11.84 -21.54 -7.79
CA ALA A 302 11.51 -22.93 -8.06
C ALA A 302 10.16 -23.34 -7.43
N GLN A 303 9.79 -22.78 -6.27
CA GLN A 303 8.46 -22.99 -5.68
C GLN A 303 7.35 -22.23 -6.43
N ASP A 304 7.63 -21.05 -6.99
CA ASP A 304 6.69 -20.29 -7.84
C ASP A 304 6.52 -20.91 -9.24
N LEU A 305 7.50 -21.69 -9.72
CA LEU A 305 7.39 -22.47 -10.96
C LEU A 305 6.71 -23.83 -10.76
N ALA A 306 6.81 -24.45 -9.57
CA ALA A 306 6.18 -25.72 -9.25
C ALA A 306 4.76 -25.57 -8.68
N ALA A 307 4.45 -24.44 -8.01
CA ALA A 307 3.09 -24.04 -7.69
C ALA A 307 2.49 -23.38 -8.92
N GLY A 308 2.01 -24.19 -9.86
CA GLY A 308 1.37 -23.72 -11.09
C GLY A 308 0.20 -22.79 -10.82
N SER A 309 0.46 -21.49 -10.65
CA SER A 309 -0.43 -20.47 -11.18
C SER A 309 -0.32 -20.63 -12.69
N ALA A 310 -1.17 -21.49 -13.26
CA ALA A 310 -1.43 -21.49 -14.68
C ALA A 310 -1.47 -20.02 -15.10
N GLN A 311 -0.52 -19.58 -15.92
CA GLN A 311 -0.52 -18.20 -16.37
C GLN A 311 -1.88 -17.97 -17.00
N ASP A 312 -2.72 -17.15 -16.37
CA ASP A 312 -4.11 -16.99 -16.76
C ASP A 312 -4.10 -16.29 -18.12
N LEU A 313 -4.13 -17.09 -19.19
CA LEU A 313 -4.31 -16.65 -20.57
C LEU A 313 -5.40 -15.58 -20.69
N PRO A 314 -6.61 -15.72 -20.07
CA PRO A 314 -7.61 -14.66 -20.10
C PRO A 314 -7.17 -13.36 -19.38
N ALA A 315 -6.36 -13.46 -18.32
CA ALA A 315 -5.83 -12.28 -17.63
C ALA A 315 -4.78 -11.56 -18.48
N MET A 316 -3.89 -12.30 -19.16
CA MET A 316 -2.90 -11.72 -20.09
C MET A 316 -3.58 -11.08 -21.30
N GLU A 317 -4.63 -11.69 -21.85
CA GLU A 317 -5.44 -11.11 -22.93
C GLU A 317 -6.16 -9.82 -22.48
N ALA A 318 -6.71 -9.81 -21.26
CA ALA A 318 -7.32 -8.62 -20.68
C ALA A 318 -6.30 -7.49 -20.45
N GLU A 319 -5.09 -7.81 -20.01
CA GLU A 319 -4.00 -6.83 -19.88
C GLU A 319 -3.57 -6.29 -21.25
N ALA A 320 -3.47 -7.15 -22.27
CA ALA A 320 -3.17 -6.73 -23.64
C ALA A 320 -4.22 -5.76 -24.19
N ALA A 321 -5.51 -6.04 -23.98
CA ALA A 321 -6.60 -5.14 -24.38
C ALA A 321 -6.53 -3.77 -23.68
N ARG A 322 -6.17 -3.75 -22.38
CA ARG A 322 -5.97 -2.51 -21.63
C ARG A 322 -4.79 -1.70 -22.16
N LEU A 323 -3.65 -2.34 -22.39
CA LEU A 323 -2.47 -1.68 -22.96
C LEU A 323 -2.76 -1.13 -24.37
N GLU A 324 -3.57 -1.84 -25.17
CA GLU A 324 -3.99 -1.36 -26.48
C GLU A 324 -4.89 -0.11 -26.38
N SER A 325 -5.86 -0.09 -25.47
CA SER A 325 -6.68 1.10 -25.23
C SER A 325 -5.86 2.29 -24.75
N LEU A 326 -4.86 2.04 -23.88
CA LEU A 326 -3.98 3.07 -23.35
C LEU A 326 -3.10 3.67 -24.45
N ALA A 327 -2.54 2.83 -25.33
CA ALA A 327 -1.75 3.30 -26.47
C ALA A 327 -2.58 4.24 -27.37
N ARG A 328 -3.81 3.85 -27.72
CA ARG A 328 -4.72 4.70 -28.53
C ARG A 328 -5.09 6.01 -27.84
N GLU A 329 -5.25 5.99 -26.52
CA GLU A 329 -5.54 7.20 -25.75
C GLU A 329 -4.34 8.17 -25.73
N LEU A 330 -3.13 7.64 -25.56
CA LEU A 330 -1.88 8.42 -25.60
C LEU A 330 -1.67 9.04 -26.99
N GLU A 331 -1.85 8.27 -28.05
CA GLU A 331 -1.77 8.72 -29.45
C GLU A 331 -2.77 9.86 -29.73
N GLY A 332 -4.03 9.68 -29.31
CA GLY A 332 -5.07 10.68 -29.46
C GLY A 332 -4.80 11.95 -28.66
N ARG A 333 -4.12 11.86 -27.51
CA ARG A 333 -3.70 13.02 -26.72
C ARG A 333 -2.51 13.74 -27.34
N ALA A 334 -1.48 13.02 -27.78
CA ALA A 334 -0.33 13.61 -28.48
C ALA A 334 -0.79 14.38 -29.73
N SER A 335 -1.64 13.74 -30.55
CA SER A 335 -2.21 14.37 -31.75
C SER A 335 -3.02 15.64 -31.46
N LYS A 336 -3.74 15.70 -30.33
CA LYS A 336 -4.48 16.89 -29.91
C LYS A 336 -3.55 18.02 -29.45
N LEU A 337 -2.46 17.69 -28.76
CA LEU A 337 -1.46 18.67 -28.35
C LEU A 337 -0.72 19.25 -29.55
N GLU A 338 -0.37 18.42 -30.54
CA GLU A 338 0.27 18.87 -31.79
C GLU A 338 -0.63 19.80 -32.60
N ARG A 339 -1.91 19.46 -32.78
CA ARG A 339 -2.86 20.35 -33.47
C ARG A 339 -2.99 21.69 -32.75
N ARG A 340 -3.08 21.68 -31.42
CA ARG A 340 -3.16 22.90 -30.62
C ARG A 340 -1.87 23.73 -30.72
N ALA A 341 -0.70 23.09 -30.77
CA ALA A 341 0.56 23.78 -30.98
C ALA A 341 0.63 24.42 -32.38
N GLN A 342 0.16 23.72 -33.42
CA GLN A 342 0.10 24.22 -34.80
C GLN A 342 -0.86 25.41 -34.92
N GLU A 343 -2.06 25.31 -34.35
CA GLU A 343 -3.06 26.40 -34.32
C GLU A 343 -2.56 27.68 -33.62
N MET A 344 -1.58 27.57 -32.71
CA MET A 344 -0.96 28.71 -32.03
C MET A 344 0.33 29.20 -32.69
N GLY A 345 0.92 28.41 -33.60
CA GLY A 345 2.16 28.72 -34.31
C GLY A 345 1.96 29.35 -35.69
N ASP A 346 0.76 29.23 -36.28
CA ASP A 346 0.37 29.90 -37.52
C ASP A 346 -0.19 31.31 -37.20
N PRO A 347 0.48 32.40 -37.63
CA PRO A 347 0.02 33.78 -37.40
C PRO A 347 -1.15 34.23 -38.29
#